data_AF-A0A842J5G8-F1
#
_entry.id   AF-A0A842J5G8-F1
#
_cell.length_a   1.000
_cell.length_b   1.000
_cell.length_c   1.000
_cell.angle_alpha   90.00
_cell.angle_beta   90.00
_cell.angle_gamma   90.00
#
_symmetry.space_group_name_H-M   'P 1'
#
loop_
_entity.id
_entity.type
_entity.pdbx_description
1 polymer ?
#
loop_
_entity_poly.entity_id
_entity_poly.type
_entity_poly.pdbx_seq_one_letter_code
_entity_poly.pdbx_strand_id
1 'polypeptide(L)'
;MAQHFLLSASARGLSLIQIAKMTDKQALAHFAKIRWFENDGNPICPICGNCSKICFIKTRNEFKCMECQKRFSVTSGTIFHGHKLSLQAILMAIALFTNSAKGLSALQLSRELNVQYKTAFVLLHKIRESLMEYQDDKQFQGICELDGVYVGHYIRPKNHRSKRIDRRKVVKPSKRVVISLRQRNEFGSGANRTRTFVLKSENPIDINKITRKFIQVGSEIHTDENNGYSDLSAHYNHQVVTHEIEYSGPQGENNNQSESYNARFRRMQYGQVHKIGVLYLSNYANEIAYREDTRRMNNANISRDILRKCLEAPISNEFCGYWQGNHRVAERLGA
;
A
#
# COMPACT_ATOMS: atom_id res chain seq x y z
N MET A 1 22.29 10.47 23.54
CA MET A 1 21.23 10.36 22.51
C MET A 1 20.55 9.01 22.67
N ALA A 2 19.22 8.97 22.76
CA ALA A 2 18.48 7.70 22.79
C ALA A 2 18.67 6.94 21.46
N GLN A 3 18.79 5.61 21.53
CA GLN A 3 18.94 4.77 20.33
C GLN A 3 17.69 4.90 19.44
N HIS A 4 17.89 5.07 18.12
CA HIS A 4 16.78 5.08 17.16
C HIS A 4 16.03 3.74 17.17
N PHE A 5 14.70 3.74 17.25
CA PHE A 5 13.86 2.53 17.38
C PHE A 5 14.23 1.43 16.37
N LEU A 6 14.41 1.77 15.08
CA LEU A 6 14.73 0.77 14.05
C LEU A 6 16.09 0.07 14.24
N LEU A 7 16.96 0.58 15.12
CA LEU A 7 18.23 -0.06 15.47
C LEU A 7 18.10 -0.94 16.72
N SER A 8 16.94 -0.96 17.39
CA SER A 8 16.72 -1.72 18.61
C SER A 8 16.47 -3.21 18.35
N ALA A 9 16.57 -4.03 19.39
CA ALA A 9 16.10 -5.41 19.34
C ALA A 9 14.57 -5.50 19.20
N SER A 10 13.83 -4.56 19.78
CA SER A 10 12.36 -4.56 19.74
C SER A 10 11.78 -4.36 18.33
N ALA A 11 12.52 -3.72 17.41
CA ALA A 11 12.12 -3.60 16.01
C ALA A 11 12.28 -4.90 15.19
N ARG A 12 13.09 -5.85 15.68
CA ARG A 12 13.46 -7.10 14.99
C ARG A 12 12.70 -8.31 15.55
N GLY A 13 11.46 -8.49 15.12
CA GLY A 13 10.61 -9.63 15.50
C GLY A 13 10.54 -10.77 14.49
N LEU A 14 10.97 -10.56 13.24
CA LEU A 14 10.88 -11.51 12.14
C LEU A 14 12.25 -11.84 11.57
N SER A 15 12.49 -13.13 11.31
CA SER A 15 13.72 -13.64 10.69
C SER A 15 13.42 -14.45 9.43
N LEU A 16 14.07 -14.09 8.31
CA LEU A 16 14.00 -14.85 7.06
C LEU A 16 14.53 -16.28 7.24
N ILE A 17 15.57 -16.46 8.06
CA ILE A 17 16.17 -17.77 8.35
C ILE A 17 15.15 -18.68 9.05
N GLN A 18 14.34 -18.13 9.96
CA GLN A 18 13.32 -18.90 10.65
C GLN A 18 12.21 -19.34 9.68
N ILE A 19 11.78 -18.46 8.76
CA ILE A 19 10.78 -18.81 7.74
C ILE A 19 11.33 -19.89 6.81
N ALA A 20 12.58 -19.77 6.35
CA ALA A 20 13.23 -20.74 5.47
C ALA A 20 13.38 -22.14 6.10
N LYS A 21 13.38 -22.23 7.44
CA LYS A 21 13.42 -23.50 8.18
C LYS A 21 12.03 -24.08 8.49
N MET A 22 10.94 -23.38 8.15
CA MET A 22 9.59 -23.88 8.40
C MET A 22 9.26 -25.09 7.53
N THR A 23 8.63 -26.09 8.14
CA THR A 23 7.95 -27.17 7.41
C THR A 23 6.63 -26.68 6.82
N ASP A 24 6.10 -27.39 5.82
CA ASP A 24 4.77 -27.09 5.25
C ASP A 24 3.66 -27.07 6.30
N LYS A 25 3.73 -27.95 7.31
CA LYS A 25 2.79 -27.98 8.43
C LYS A 25 2.88 -26.72 9.30
N GLN A 26 4.09 -26.24 9.56
CA GLN A 26 4.31 -25.00 10.33
C GLN A 26 3.83 -23.78 9.54
N ALA A 27 4.11 -23.72 8.24
CA ALA A 27 3.60 -22.66 7.38
C ALA A 27 2.07 -22.66 7.34
N LEU A 28 1.43 -23.82 7.15
CA LEU A 28 -0.03 -23.94 7.20
C LEU A 28 -0.61 -23.50 8.54
N ALA A 29 -0.03 -23.94 9.65
CA ALA A 29 -0.46 -23.53 10.99
C ALA A 29 -0.31 -22.02 11.19
N HIS A 30 0.75 -21.40 10.66
CA HIS A 30 0.94 -19.96 10.72
C HIS A 30 -0.14 -19.20 9.94
N PHE A 31 -0.46 -19.64 8.72
CA PHE A 31 -1.57 -19.10 7.94
C PHE A 31 -2.92 -19.27 8.66
N ALA A 32 -3.18 -20.45 9.23
CA ALA A 32 -4.45 -20.75 9.91
C ALA A 32 -4.66 -19.85 11.14
N LYS A 33 -3.61 -19.68 11.95
CA LYS A 33 -3.62 -18.79 13.12
C LYS A 33 -3.95 -17.34 12.78
N ILE A 34 -3.49 -16.86 11.63
CA ILE A 34 -3.76 -15.48 11.20
C ILE A 34 -5.13 -15.37 10.54
N ARG A 35 -5.49 -16.32 9.67
CA ARG A 35 -6.77 -16.30 8.96
C ARG A 35 -7.98 -16.43 9.89
N TRP A 36 -7.89 -17.33 10.87
CA TRP A 36 -8.98 -17.64 11.78
C TRP A 36 -8.62 -17.24 13.20
N PHE A 37 -8.01 -16.05 13.34
CA PHE A 37 -7.57 -15.52 14.62
C PHE A 37 -8.72 -15.47 15.65
N GLU A 38 -9.91 -15.05 15.22
CA GLU A 38 -11.11 -14.98 16.07
C GLU A 38 -11.60 -16.33 16.59
N ASN A 39 -11.13 -17.43 15.99
CA ASN A 39 -11.50 -18.80 16.36
C ASN A 39 -10.27 -19.62 16.78
N ASP A 40 -9.26 -18.97 17.38
CA ASP A 40 -8.01 -19.58 17.87
C ASP A 40 -7.23 -20.39 16.81
N GLY A 41 -7.36 -19.99 15.54
CA GLY A 41 -6.78 -20.69 14.39
C GLY A 41 -7.55 -21.93 13.93
N ASN A 42 -8.72 -22.22 14.54
CA ASN A 42 -9.59 -23.29 14.09
C ASN A 42 -10.30 -22.90 12.79
N PRO A 43 -10.38 -23.81 11.81
CA PRO A 43 -10.88 -23.51 10.49
C PRO A 43 -12.34 -23.05 10.51
N ILE A 44 -12.67 -22.08 9.67
CA ILE A 44 -14.04 -21.64 9.38
C ILE A 44 -14.29 -21.90 7.90
N CYS A 45 -15.38 -22.60 7.59
CA CYS A 45 -15.74 -22.89 6.21
C CYS A 45 -16.08 -21.59 5.45
N PRO A 46 -15.39 -21.26 4.35
CA PRO A 46 -15.65 -20.02 3.62
C PRO A 46 -16.95 -20.03 2.83
N ILE A 47 -17.65 -21.18 2.76
CA ILE A 47 -18.86 -21.36 1.93
C ILE A 47 -20.13 -21.25 2.79
N CYS A 48 -20.16 -21.92 3.95
CA CYS A 48 -21.33 -21.92 4.82
C CYS A 48 -21.09 -21.33 6.22
N GLY A 49 -19.88 -20.82 6.50
CA GLY A 49 -19.54 -20.21 7.80
C GLY A 49 -19.41 -21.20 8.97
N ASN A 50 -19.72 -22.48 8.79
CA ASN A 50 -19.61 -23.47 9.87
C ASN A 50 -18.16 -23.63 10.35
N CYS A 51 -17.97 -23.69 11.66
CA CYS A 51 -16.67 -23.86 12.33
C CYS A 51 -16.57 -25.17 13.14
N SER A 52 -17.70 -25.84 13.46
CA SER A 52 -17.71 -26.97 14.40
C SER A 52 -17.46 -28.32 13.74
N LYS A 53 -18.00 -28.54 12.53
CA LYS A 53 -17.93 -29.83 11.83
C LYS A 53 -16.93 -29.80 10.67
N ILE A 54 -15.66 -29.60 10.99
CA ILE A 54 -14.58 -29.56 9.99
C ILE A 54 -13.55 -30.65 10.26
N CYS A 55 -13.24 -31.45 9.23
CA CYS A 55 -12.18 -32.45 9.27
C CYS A 55 -10.96 -31.98 8.48
N PHE A 56 -9.75 -32.28 8.97
CA PHE A 56 -8.50 -31.99 8.27
C PHE A 56 -8.02 -33.22 7.48
N ILE A 57 -7.83 -33.05 6.18
CA ILE A 57 -7.33 -34.06 5.25
C ILE A 57 -5.81 -33.93 5.15
N LYS A 58 -5.10 -34.67 5.99
CA LYS A 58 -3.62 -34.63 6.11
C LYS A 58 -2.88 -34.84 4.78
N THR A 59 -3.39 -35.71 3.91
CA THR A 59 -2.74 -36.04 2.62
C THR A 59 -2.78 -34.92 1.60
N ARG A 60 -3.69 -33.94 1.77
CA ARG A 60 -3.87 -32.81 0.85
C ARG A 60 -3.61 -31.45 1.49
N ASN A 61 -3.42 -31.40 2.80
CA ASN A 61 -3.36 -30.15 3.57
C ASN A 61 -4.61 -29.28 3.37
N GLU A 62 -5.78 -29.94 3.26
CA GLU A 62 -7.08 -29.32 3.04
C GLU A 62 -8.03 -29.63 4.21
N PHE A 63 -9.10 -28.86 4.31
CA PHE A 63 -10.20 -29.03 5.25
C PHE A 63 -11.45 -29.49 4.48
N LYS A 64 -12.26 -30.36 5.08
CA LYS A 64 -13.59 -30.71 4.59
C LYS A 64 -14.63 -30.27 5.61
N CYS A 65 -15.57 -29.44 5.17
CA CYS A 65 -16.75 -29.12 5.97
C CYS A 65 -17.74 -30.28 5.85
N MET A 66 -18.17 -30.83 6.98
CA MET A 66 -19.15 -31.93 7.01
C MET A 66 -20.59 -31.44 6.88
N GLU A 67 -20.82 -30.13 6.96
CA GLU A 67 -22.14 -29.54 6.75
C GLU A 67 -22.42 -29.37 5.25
N CYS A 68 -21.60 -28.57 4.54
CA CYS A 68 -21.79 -28.35 3.10
C CYS A 68 -21.06 -29.37 2.20
N GLN A 69 -20.33 -30.33 2.79
CA GLN A 69 -19.53 -31.36 2.10
C GLN A 69 -18.41 -30.83 1.18
N LYS A 70 -18.19 -29.51 1.14
CA LYS A 70 -17.15 -28.86 0.33
C LYS A 70 -15.79 -28.91 1.01
N ARG A 71 -14.75 -28.94 0.19
CA ARG A 71 -13.35 -28.85 0.60
C ARG A 71 -12.85 -27.43 0.44
N PHE A 72 -11.93 -27.03 1.31
CA PHE A 72 -11.27 -25.74 1.26
C PHE A 72 -9.87 -25.84 1.86
N SER A 73 -8.97 -24.97 1.43
CA SER A 73 -7.65 -24.79 2.02
C SER A 73 -7.62 -23.53 2.88
N VAL A 74 -6.49 -23.31 3.57
CA VAL A 74 -6.25 -22.07 4.32
C VAL A 74 -6.19 -20.81 3.44
N THR A 75 -6.13 -20.96 2.11
CA THR A 75 -6.12 -19.86 1.12
C THR A 75 -7.39 -19.83 0.26
N SER A 76 -8.36 -20.71 0.50
CA SER A 76 -9.63 -20.72 -0.26
C SER A 76 -10.38 -19.40 -0.12
N GLY A 77 -10.81 -18.79 -1.22
CA GLY A 77 -11.55 -17.52 -1.21
C GLY A 77 -10.70 -16.26 -0.95
N THR A 78 -9.38 -16.39 -0.75
CA THR A 78 -8.50 -15.24 -0.49
C THR A 78 -7.73 -14.81 -1.74
N ILE A 79 -6.91 -13.76 -1.64
CA ILE A 79 -6.05 -13.32 -2.73
C ILE A 79 -5.04 -14.39 -3.20
N PHE A 80 -4.72 -15.34 -2.30
CA PHE A 80 -3.86 -16.49 -2.57
C PHE A 80 -4.62 -17.74 -3.02
N HIS A 81 -5.92 -17.63 -3.34
CA HIS A 81 -6.69 -18.74 -3.87
C HIS A 81 -6.01 -19.37 -5.10
N GLY A 82 -5.92 -20.70 -5.11
CA GLY A 82 -5.29 -21.46 -6.19
C GLY A 82 -3.79 -21.22 -6.34
N HIS A 83 -3.09 -20.82 -5.26
CA HIS A 83 -1.64 -20.62 -5.31
C HIS A 83 -0.88 -21.88 -5.75
N LYS A 84 0.15 -21.67 -6.57
CA LYS A 84 1.10 -22.72 -6.98
C LYS A 84 2.42 -22.68 -6.19
N LEU A 85 2.74 -21.53 -5.60
CA LEU A 85 3.89 -21.37 -4.70
C LEU A 85 3.62 -22.07 -3.38
N SER A 86 4.64 -22.61 -2.72
CA SER A 86 4.47 -23.12 -1.36
C SER A 86 4.06 -21.99 -0.40
N LEU A 87 3.33 -22.32 0.67
CA LEU A 87 2.97 -21.34 1.71
C LEU A 87 4.21 -20.69 2.31
N GLN A 88 5.29 -21.47 2.49
CA GLN A 88 6.58 -20.96 2.93
C GLN A 88 7.15 -19.90 1.98
N ALA A 89 7.11 -20.11 0.66
CA ALA A 89 7.56 -19.13 -0.32
C ALA A 89 6.74 -17.84 -0.29
N ILE A 90 5.43 -17.93 -0.05
CA ILE A 90 4.56 -16.76 0.14
C ILE A 90 4.95 -16.00 1.41
N LEU A 91 5.23 -16.69 2.53
CA LEU A 91 5.73 -16.05 3.76
C LEU A 91 7.07 -15.36 3.53
N MET A 92 7.99 -16.00 2.80
CA MET A 92 9.26 -15.37 2.43
C MET A 92 9.03 -14.12 1.60
N ALA A 93 8.13 -14.15 0.61
CA ALA A 93 7.79 -12.99 -0.20
C ALA A 93 7.25 -11.82 0.64
N ILE A 94 6.35 -12.10 1.57
CA ILE A 94 5.80 -11.09 2.49
C ILE A 94 6.90 -10.54 3.39
N ALA A 95 7.75 -11.39 3.95
CA ALA A 95 8.85 -10.96 4.81
C ALA A 95 9.87 -10.09 4.07
N LEU A 96 10.23 -10.44 2.84
CA LEU A 96 11.11 -9.64 1.97
C LEU A 96 10.45 -8.30 1.64
N PHE A 97 9.15 -8.31 1.31
CA PHE A 97 8.39 -7.09 1.07
C PHE A 97 8.34 -6.20 2.31
N THR A 98 8.11 -6.76 3.50
CA THR A 98 8.10 -6.03 4.79
C THR A 98 9.45 -5.37 5.07
N ASN A 99 10.55 -6.11 4.94
CA ASN A 99 11.88 -5.61 5.27
C ASN A 99 12.40 -4.58 4.24
N SER A 100 11.83 -4.57 3.02
CA SER A 100 12.22 -3.66 1.95
C SER A 100 11.63 -2.25 2.14
N ALA A 101 12.23 -1.45 3.02
CA ALA A 101 11.69 -0.14 3.44
C ALA A 101 11.42 0.86 2.30
N LYS A 102 12.07 0.73 1.13
CA LYS A 102 11.89 1.63 -0.03
C LYS A 102 11.03 1.00 -1.14
N GLY A 103 10.41 -0.14 -0.88
CA GLY A 103 9.72 -0.96 -1.88
C GLY A 103 10.62 -2.09 -2.39
N LEU A 104 9.97 -3.07 -3.03
CA LEU A 104 10.61 -4.27 -3.57
C LEU A 104 10.27 -4.42 -5.06
N SER A 105 11.30 -4.57 -5.89
CA SER A 105 11.13 -4.81 -7.33
C SER A 105 10.75 -6.26 -7.61
N ALA A 106 9.91 -6.49 -8.63
CA ALA A 106 9.53 -7.84 -9.02
C ALA A 106 10.71 -8.68 -9.51
N LEU A 107 11.73 -8.05 -10.10
CA LEU A 107 12.95 -8.72 -10.53
C LEU A 107 13.80 -9.16 -9.33
N GLN A 108 13.90 -8.34 -8.30
CA GLN A 108 14.59 -8.71 -7.06
C GLN A 108 13.90 -9.89 -6.39
N LEU A 109 12.58 -9.82 -6.18
CA LEU A 109 11.83 -10.92 -5.57
C LEU A 109 11.93 -12.22 -6.40
N SER A 110 11.90 -12.11 -7.73
CA SER A 110 12.09 -13.24 -8.65
C SER A 110 13.41 -13.96 -8.42
N ARG A 111 14.51 -13.21 -8.18
CA ARG A 111 15.83 -13.78 -7.88
C ARG A 111 15.90 -14.35 -6.47
N GLU A 112 15.35 -13.66 -5.49
CA GLU A 112 15.36 -14.08 -4.07
C GLU A 112 14.59 -15.39 -3.86
N LEU A 113 13.46 -15.58 -4.55
CA LEU A 113 12.65 -16.80 -4.47
C LEU A 113 12.98 -17.85 -5.54
N ASN A 114 13.84 -17.51 -6.50
CA ASN A 114 14.11 -18.30 -7.70
C ASN A 114 12.82 -18.72 -8.45
N VAL A 115 11.97 -17.73 -8.75
CA VAL A 115 10.72 -17.92 -9.50
C VAL A 115 10.71 -17.06 -10.75
N GLN A 116 9.90 -17.41 -11.75
CA GLN A 116 9.74 -16.58 -12.94
C GLN A 116 9.27 -15.15 -12.56
N TYR A 117 9.80 -14.14 -13.26
CA TYR A 117 9.42 -12.74 -13.10
C TYR A 117 7.89 -12.53 -13.08
N LYS A 118 7.17 -13.22 -13.97
CA LYS A 118 5.70 -13.17 -14.08
C LYS A 118 5.00 -13.51 -12.76
N THR A 119 5.52 -14.52 -12.05
CA THR A 119 5.03 -14.97 -10.75
C THR A 119 5.30 -13.92 -9.67
N ALA A 120 6.53 -13.42 -9.59
CA ALA A 120 6.90 -12.39 -8.63
C ALA A 120 6.12 -11.08 -8.83
N PHE A 121 5.90 -10.68 -10.09
CA PHE A 121 5.11 -9.51 -10.45
C PHE A 121 3.67 -9.61 -9.94
N VAL A 122 2.97 -10.70 -10.28
CA VAL A 122 1.58 -10.93 -9.84
C VAL A 122 1.50 -11.03 -8.32
N LEU A 123 2.44 -11.72 -7.67
CA LEU A 123 2.45 -11.86 -6.22
C LEU A 123 2.59 -10.50 -5.51
N LEU A 124 3.54 -9.67 -5.94
CA LEU A 124 3.70 -8.33 -5.35
C LEU A 124 2.50 -7.44 -5.61
N HIS A 125 1.90 -7.52 -6.79
CA HIS A 125 0.71 -6.73 -7.09
C HIS A 125 -0.52 -7.15 -6.30
N LYS A 126 -0.69 -8.45 -6.05
CA LYS A 126 -1.70 -8.97 -5.12
C LYS A 126 -1.46 -8.45 -3.70
N ILE A 127 -0.22 -8.52 -3.20
CA ILE A 127 0.13 -7.93 -1.89
C ILE A 127 -0.24 -6.45 -1.87
N ARG A 128 0.10 -5.66 -2.90
CA ARG A 128 -0.28 -4.23 -2.96
C ARG A 128 -1.78 -4.02 -2.99
N GLU A 129 -2.52 -4.84 -3.73
CA GLU A 129 -3.97 -4.79 -3.81
C GLU A 129 -4.62 -5.05 -2.45
N SER A 130 -4.11 -6.01 -1.67
CA SER A 130 -4.65 -6.28 -0.33
C SER A 130 -4.39 -5.17 0.68
N LEU A 131 -3.38 -4.31 0.45
CA LEU A 131 -3.14 -3.14 1.31
C LEU A 131 -4.10 -1.99 1.05
N MET A 132 -4.88 -2.04 -0.03
CA MET A 132 -5.81 -0.96 -0.38
C MET A 132 -6.99 -0.96 0.60
N GLU A 133 -7.19 0.15 1.29
CA GLU A 133 -8.30 0.33 2.24
C GLU A 133 -9.51 0.92 1.51
N TYR A 134 -10.28 0.06 0.85
CA TYR A 134 -11.45 0.50 0.07
C TYR A 134 -12.64 0.93 0.94
N GLN A 135 -12.71 0.49 2.19
CA GLN A 135 -13.91 0.59 3.05
C GLN A 135 -13.70 1.38 4.34
N ASP A 136 -12.53 2.02 4.53
CA ASP A 136 -12.34 2.91 5.67
C ASP A 136 -12.91 4.30 5.34
N ASP A 137 -14.18 4.51 5.72
CA ASP A 137 -14.89 5.79 5.58
C ASP A 137 -14.67 6.72 6.78
N LYS A 138 -13.81 6.34 7.74
CA LYS A 138 -13.51 7.21 8.88
C LYS A 138 -12.84 8.49 8.38
N GLN A 139 -13.39 9.65 8.73
CA GLN A 139 -12.78 10.93 8.38
C GLN A 139 -11.46 11.16 9.15
N PHE A 140 -10.57 11.92 8.53
CA PHE A 140 -9.36 12.47 9.12
C PHE A 140 -9.75 13.67 9.99
N GLN A 141 -9.01 13.88 11.08
CA GLN A 141 -9.34 14.89 12.09
C GLN A 141 -8.08 15.53 12.68
N GLY A 142 -8.24 16.63 13.43
CA GLY A 142 -7.14 17.35 14.04
C GLY A 142 -6.37 18.14 12.98
N ILE A 143 -5.04 17.92 12.90
CA ILE A 143 -4.19 18.55 11.88
C ILE A 143 -3.97 17.58 10.73
N CYS A 144 -4.42 17.98 9.54
CA CYS A 144 -4.27 17.24 8.29
C CYS A 144 -3.33 17.98 7.34
N GLU A 145 -2.52 17.25 6.59
CA GLU A 145 -1.62 17.82 5.58
C GLU A 145 -1.98 17.27 4.19
N LEU A 146 -2.00 18.13 3.18
CA LEU A 146 -2.10 17.74 1.77
C LEU A 146 -0.90 18.23 0.98
N ASP A 147 -0.37 17.35 0.13
CA ASP A 147 0.65 17.70 -0.87
C ASP A 147 0.56 16.71 -2.04
N GLY A 148 1.00 17.12 -3.22
CA GLY A 148 0.93 16.36 -4.45
C GLY A 148 2.27 16.12 -5.12
N VAL A 149 2.49 14.89 -5.59
CA VAL A 149 3.68 14.51 -6.36
C VAL A 149 3.33 14.13 -7.79
N TYR A 150 3.87 14.86 -8.76
CA TYR A 150 3.65 14.58 -10.19
C TYR A 150 4.45 13.38 -10.70
N VAL A 151 3.78 12.43 -11.34
CA VAL A 151 4.33 11.19 -11.92
C VAL A 151 4.07 11.14 -13.43
N GLY A 152 4.93 10.45 -14.19
CA GLY A 152 4.70 10.19 -15.61
C GLY A 152 4.80 11.41 -16.53
N HIS A 153 5.50 12.48 -16.10
CA HIS A 153 5.60 13.75 -16.81
C HIS A 153 6.92 13.96 -17.58
N TYR A 154 7.89 13.04 -17.45
CA TYR A 154 9.20 13.20 -18.06
C TYR A 154 9.18 12.87 -19.56
N ILE A 155 9.48 13.87 -20.37
CA ILE A 155 9.68 13.72 -21.81
C ILE A 155 11.18 13.73 -22.08
N ARG A 156 11.72 12.59 -22.50
CA ARG A 156 13.14 12.50 -22.89
C ARG A 156 13.40 13.46 -24.06
N PRO A 157 14.34 14.41 -23.93
CA PRO A 157 14.69 15.29 -25.04
C PRO A 157 15.26 14.47 -26.20
N LYS A 158 14.94 14.86 -27.44
CA LYS A 158 15.62 14.33 -28.62
C LYS A 158 17.10 14.74 -28.58
N ASN A 159 17.95 13.85 -29.10
CA ASN A 159 19.41 14.04 -29.12
C ASN A 159 19.77 15.37 -29.81
N HIS A 160 19.22 15.62 -31.01
CA HIS A 160 19.43 16.87 -31.74
C HIS A 160 18.58 18.01 -31.19
N ARG A 161 19.22 19.16 -30.92
CA ARG A 161 18.57 20.36 -30.39
C ARG A 161 17.42 20.86 -31.27
N SER A 162 17.60 20.83 -32.59
CA SER A 162 16.58 21.24 -33.56
C SER A 162 15.30 20.39 -33.52
N LYS A 163 15.38 19.16 -33.02
CA LYS A 163 14.24 18.23 -32.89
C LYS A 163 13.62 18.25 -31.48
N ARG A 164 14.08 19.14 -30.59
CA ARG A 164 13.52 19.27 -29.23
C ARG A 164 12.23 20.09 -29.31
N ILE A 165 11.18 19.54 -28.72
CA ILE A 165 9.87 20.19 -28.61
C ILE A 165 9.83 21.07 -27.34
N ASP A 166 9.09 22.18 -27.41
CA ASP A 166 8.80 22.99 -26.21
C ASP A 166 7.88 22.21 -25.27
N ARG A 167 8.44 21.69 -24.19
CA ARG A 167 7.76 20.80 -23.24
C ARG A 167 6.61 21.47 -22.48
N ARG A 168 6.53 22.80 -22.49
CA ARG A 168 5.43 23.55 -21.87
C ARG A 168 4.15 23.43 -22.67
N LYS A 169 4.25 23.26 -23.99
CA LYS A 169 3.12 23.20 -24.92
C LYS A 169 2.64 21.78 -25.24
N VAL A 170 3.33 20.76 -24.70
CA VAL A 170 3.05 19.35 -25.01
C VAL A 170 2.02 18.80 -24.04
N VAL A 171 0.95 18.21 -24.58
CA VAL A 171 -0.01 17.41 -23.81
C VAL A 171 0.70 16.20 -23.24
N LYS A 172 0.59 15.99 -21.92
CA LYS A 172 1.21 14.87 -21.20
C LYS A 172 0.12 13.89 -20.77
N PRO A 173 -0.34 12.97 -21.64
CA PRO A 173 -1.49 12.12 -21.35
C PRO A 173 -1.27 11.18 -20.16
N SER A 174 0.00 10.84 -19.87
CA SER A 174 0.42 10.02 -18.73
C SER A 174 0.77 10.81 -17.46
N LYS A 175 0.73 12.16 -17.50
CA LYS A 175 1.00 12.98 -16.32
C LYS A 175 -0.15 12.80 -15.33
N ARG A 176 0.17 12.34 -14.13
CA ARG A 176 -0.75 12.25 -13.00
C ARG A 176 -0.13 12.93 -11.80
N VAL A 177 -0.96 13.33 -10.86
CA VAL A 177 -0.52 13.72 -9.52
C VAL A 177 -1.02 12.69 -8.52
N VAL A 178 -0.15 12.32 -7.59
CA VAL A 178 -0.53 11.54 -6.41
C VAL A 178 -0.67 12.54 -5.27
N ILE A 179 -1.89 12.79 -4.82
CA ILE A 179 -2.16 13.58 -3.63
C ILE A 179 -2.03 12.68 -2.41
N SER A 180 -1.25 13.09 -1.43
CA SER A 180 -1.20 12.47 -0.11
C SER A 180 -1.99 13.31 0.88
N LEU A 181 -2.94 12.68 1.57
CA LEU A 181 -3.65 13.22 2.72
C LEU A 181 -3.09 12.52 3.97
N ARG A 182 -2.49 13.29 4.88
CA ARG A 182 -1.87 12.74 6.10
C ARG A 182 -2.49 13.35 7.34
N GLN A 183 -2.79 12.52 8.34
CA GLN A 183 -3.14 12.99 9.68
C GLN A 183 -1.88 13.05 10.53
N ARG A 184 -1.62 14.20 11.18
CA ARG A 184 -0.58 14.28 12.22
C ARG A 184 -1.00 13.44 13.41
N ASN A 185 -0.02 12.78 14.03
CA ASN A 185 -0.26 12.10 15.30
C ASN A 185 -0.36 13.15 16.42
N GLU A 186 -1.49 13.18 17.13
CA GLU A 186 -1.69 14.00 18.33
C GLU A 186 -0.72 13.58 19.46
N PHE A 187 -0.50 12.28 19.61
CA PHE A 187 0.32 11.68 20.65
C PHE A 187 1.50 10.92 20.03
N GLY A 188 2.52 11.66 19.58
CA GLY A 188 3.76 11.10 19.07
C GLY A 188 4.39 11.94 17.96
N SER A 189 5.33 11.34 17.22
CA SER A 189 6.03 12.07 16.16
C SER A 189 5.47 11.74 14.78
N GLY A 190 5.26 12.76 13.95
CA GLY A 190 4.88 12.63 12.54
C GLY A 190 3.49 12.03 12.30
N ALA A 191 3.21 11.59 11.07
CA ALA A 191 1.87 11.10 10.73
C ALA A 191 1.60 9.64 11.16
N ASN A 192 0.35 9.36 11.52
CA ASN A 192 -0.17 8.03 11.92
C ASN A 192 -1.16 7.41 10.92
N ARG A 193 -1.68 8.20 9.97
CA ARG A 193 -2.62 7.74 8.95
C ARG A 193 -2.39 8.51 7.66
N THR A 194 -2.34 7.79 6.55
CA THR A 194 -2.08 8.33 5.22
C THR A 194 -3.06 7.74 4.21
N ARG A 195 -3.72 8.58 3.42
CA ARG A 195 -4.53 8.16 2.27
C ARG A 195 -4.01 8.83 1.00
N THR A 196 -4.04 8.11 -0.11
CA THR A 196 -3.49 8.61 -1.38
C THR A 196 -4.54 8.60 -2.47
N PHE A 197 -4.48 9.63 -3.32
CA PHE A 197 -5.43 9.86 -4.41
C PHE A 197 -4.67 10.11 -5.70
N VAL A 198 -5.11 9.52 -6.81
CA VAL A 198 -4.53 9.77 -8.13
C VAL A 198 -5.45 10.69 -8.90
N LEU A 199 -4.96 11.86 -9.28
CA LEU A 199 -5.69 12.86 -10.07
C LEU A 199 -4.94 13.15 -11.38
N LYS A 200 -5.63 13.81 -12.31
CA LYS A 200 -5.02 14.33 -13.54
C LYS A 200 -4.16 15.57 -13.26
N SER A 201 -4.59 16.42 -12.33
CA SER A 201 -3.92 17.64 -11.88
C SER A 201 -4.46 18.06 -10.51
N GLU A 202 -3.70 18.85 -9.76
CA GLU A 202 -4.22 19.57 -8.59
C GLU A 202 -5.19 20.65 -9.09
N ASN A 203 -6.47 20.47 -8.80
CA ASN A 203 -7.50 21.42 -9.17
C ASN A 203 -8.49 21.56 -8.00
N PRO A 204 -9.05 22.76 -7.77
CA PRO A 204 -9.90 23.00 -6.60
C PRO A 204 -11.13 22.08 -6.53
N ILE A 205 -11.69 21.68 -7.68
CA ILE A 205 -12.89 20.83 -7.72
C ILE A 205 -12.61 19.45 -7.10
N ASP A 206 -11.57 18.76 -7.58
CA ASP A 206 -11.21 17.43 -7.08
C ASP A 206 -10.70 17.51 -5.64
N ILE A 207 -9.89 18.51 -5.30
CA ILE A 207 -9.36 18.70 -3.94
C ILE A 207 -10.49 18.95 -2.94
N ASN A 208 -11.43 19.85 -3.25
CA ASN A 208 -12.59 20.10 -2.39
C ASN A 208 -13.46 18.86 -2.20
N LYS A 209 -13.59 18.02 -3.23
CA LYS A 209 -14.32 16.76 -3.13
C LYS A 209 -13.64 15.78 -2.17
N ILE A 210 -12.31 15.67 -2.26
CA ILE A 210 -11.49 14.86 -1.34
C ILE A 210 -11.63 15.38 0.09
N THR A 211 -11.41 16.67 0.32
CA THR A 211 -11.39 17.24 1.68
C THR A 211 -12.76 17.14 2.34
N ARG A 212 -13.84 17.52 1.65
CA ARG A 212 -15.21 17.41 2.18
C ARG A 212 -15.62 15.98 2.53
N LYS A 213 -15.15 15.00 1.76
CA LYS A 213 -15.47 13.59 2.00
C LYS A 213 -14.64 13.02 3.15
N PHE A 214 -13.34 13.28 3.16
CA PHE A 214 -12.41 12.55 4.01
C PHE A 214 -11.87 13.34 5.20
N ILE A 215 -12.16 14.63 5.36
CA ILE A 215 -11.68 15.46 6.47
C ILE A 215 -12.89 16.00 7.24
N GLN A 216 -12.90 15.78 8.56
CA GLN A 216 -13.92 16.28 9.46
C GLN A 216 -13.93 17.82 9.44
N VAL A 217 -15.12 18.41 9.31
CA VAL A 217 -15.31 19.87 9.35
C VAL A 217 -14.78 20.43 10.66
N GLY A 218 -14.07 21.57 10.59
CA GLY A 218 -13.40 22.18 11.75
C GLY A 218 -11.98 21.69 12.00
N SER A 219 -11.50 20.70 11.25
CA SER A 219 -10.08 20.30 11.26
C SER A 219 -9.20 21.41 10.67
N GLU A 220 -7.93 21.39 11.08
CA GLU A 220 -6.89 22.26 10.52
C GLU A 220 -6.23 21.56 9.33
N ILE A 221 -6.06 22.28 8.23
CA ILE A 221 -5.45 21.76 7.00
C ILE A 221 -4.21 22.57 6.68
N HIS A 222 -3.09 21.89 6.45
CA HIS A 222 -1.84 22.48 6.00
C HIS A 222 -1.53 22.07 4.55
N THR A 223 -1.21 23.02 3.68
CA THR A 223 -0.81 22.76 2.28
C THR A 223 0.37 23.62 1.86
N ASP A 224 0.86 23.37 0.65
CA ASP A 224 1.73 24.30 -0.07
C ASP A 224 0.91 25.45 -0.71
N GLU A 225 1.59 26.31 -1.48
CA GLU A 225 1.04 27.48 -2.16
C GLU A 225 0.23 27.15 -3.43
N ASN A 226 -0.03 25.88 -3.73
CA ASN A 226 -0.65 25.52 -4.98
C ASN A 226 -2.11 26.03 -5.03
N ASN A 227 -2.46 26.72 -6.12
CA ASN A 227 -3.82 27.25 -6.35
C ASN A 227 -4.92 26.18 -6.27
N GLY A 228 -4.58 24.89 -6.40
CA GLY A 228 -5.52 23.79 -6.17
C GLY A 228 -6.13 23.77 -4.75
N TYR A 229 -5.52 24.43 -3.78
CA TYR A 229 -5.93 24.44 -2.36
C TYR A 229 -6.60 25.76 -1.91
N SER A 230 -6.73 26.76 -2.79
CA SER A 230 -7.21 28.11 -2.43
C SER A 230 -8.57 28.14 -1.72
N ASP A 231 -9.46 27.23 -2.11
CA ASP A 231 -10.86 27.23 -1.66
C ASP A 231 -11.03 26.58 -0.28
N LEU A 232 -9.99 25.94 0.27
CA LEU A 232 -10.06 25.24 1.55
C LEU A 232 -10.31 26.20 2.71
N SER A 233 -9.82 27.45 2.62
CA SER A 233 -10.02 28.49 3.63
C SER A 233 -11.49 28.86 3.84
N ALA A 234 -12.39 28.51 2.91
CA ALA A 234 -13.82 28.77 3.05
C ALA A 234 -14.51 27.82 4.07
N HIS A 235 -13.92 26.66 4.36
CA HIS A 235 -14.56 25.60 5.15
C HIS A 235 -13.68 25.04 6.28
N TYR A 236 -12.38 25.30 6.26
CA TYR A 236 -11.41 24.76 7.21
C TYR A 236 -10.49 25.86 7.73
N ASN A 237 -9.89 25.63 8.89
CA ASN A 237 -8.75 26.42 9.33
C ASN A 237 -7.55 26.04 8.44
N HIS A 238 -7.31 26.82 7.40
CA HIS A 238 -6.34 26.49 6.35
C HIS A 238 -5.06 27.31 6.52
N GLN A 239 -3.96 26.61 6.78
CA GLN A 239 -2.61 27.17 6.88
C GLN A 239 -1.82 26.85 5.62
N VAL A 240 -1.27 27.89 4.98
CA VAL A 240 -0.48 27.76 3.75
C VAL A 240 0.97 28.04 4.10
N VAL A 241 1.88 27.15 3.73
CA VAL A 241 3.32 27.37 3.94
C VAL A 241 3.98 27.73 2.62
N THR A 242 4.57 28.93 2.61
CA THR A 242 5.31 29.45 1.46
C THR A 242 6.79 29.06 1.57
N HIS A 243 7.21 28.04 0.82
CA HIS A 243 8.55 27.45 0.93
C HIS A 243 9.68 28.38 0.46
N GLU A 244 9.33 29.46 -0.26
CA GLU A 244 10.27 30.52 -0.63
C GLU A 244 10.59 31.48 0.53
N ILE A 245 9.72 31.54 1.55
CA ILE A 245 9.84 32.45 2.70
C ILE A 245 10.21 31.66 3.97
N GLU A 246 9.52 30.55 4.24
CA GLU A 246 9.70 29.77 5.48
C GLU A 246 9.38 28.29 5.30
N TYR A 247 10.16 27.42 5.98
CA TYR A 247 9.93 25.96 6.03
C TYR A 247 9.00 25.56 7.19
N SER A 248 8.74 26.48 8.09
CA SER A 248 7.77 26.35 9.19
C SER A 248 7.33 27.75 9.58
N GLY A 249 6.01 27.95 9.66
CA GLY A 249 5.45 29.18 10.19
C GLY A 249 5.78 29.38 11.67
N PRO A 250 5.57 30.61 12.19
CA PRO A 250 5.93 31.00 13.55
C PRO A 250 5.18 30.21 14.64
N GLN A 251 4.07 29.54 14.32
CA GLN A 251 3.34 28.67 15.25
C GLN A 251 3.52 27.16 14.95
N GLY A 252 4.42 26.81 14.02
CA GLY A 252 4.73 25.42 13.66
C GLY A 252 3.91 24.89 12.47
N GLU A 253 3.31 25.78 11.68
CA GLU A 253 2.62 25.47 10.44
C GLU A 253 3.62 24.90 9.41
N ASN A 254 3.35 23.71 8.86
CA ASN A 254 4.17 23.06 7.81
C ASN A 254 3.41 21.88 7.19
N ASN A 255 3.85 21.41 6.02
CA ASN A 255 3.33 20.21 5.33
C ASN A 255 4.40 19.09 5.26
N ASN A 256 5.35 19.08 6.22
CA ASN A 256 6.52 18.20 6.21
C ASN A 256 6.17 16.70 6.20
N GLN A 257 5.03 16.29 6.78
CA GLN A 257 4.63 14.89 6.71
C GLN A 257 4.26 14.53 5.27
N SER A 258 3.46 15.35 4.58
CA SER A 258 3.11 15.07 3.19
C SER A 258 4.34 15.14 2.26
N GLU A 259 5.25 16.10 2.48
CA GLU A 259 6.54 16.13 1.77
C GLU A 259 7.39 14.87 2.03
N SER A 260 7.43 14.40 3.27
CA SER A 260 8.14 13.17 3.65
C SER A 260 7.59 11.96 2.89
N TYR A 261 6.27 11.85 2.75
CA TYR A 261 5.64 10.82 1.91
C TYR A 261 6.10 10.96 0.44
N ASN A 262 6.06 12.18 -0.12
CA ASN A 262 6.47 12.46 -1.49
C ASN A 262 7.94 12.06 -1.74
N ALA A 263 8.83 12.38 -0.81
CA ALA A 263 10.23 12.01 -0.87
C ALA A 263 10.42 10.48 -0.79
N ARG A 264 9.60 9.76 -0.04
CA ARG A 264 9.65 8.28 0.06
C ARG A 264 9.09 7.62 -1.20
N PHE A 265 8.00 8.15 -1.76
CA PHE A 265 7.45 7.71 -3.03
C PHE A 265 8.47 7.88 -4.17
N ARG A 266 9.16 9.03 -4.25
CA ARG A 266 10.23 9.27 -5.24
C ARG A 266 11.39 8.29 -5.11
N ARG A 267 11.83 7.97 -3.90
CA ARG A 267 12.90 6.99 -3.66
C ARG A 267 12.53 5.59 -4.14
N MET A 268 11.29 5.16 -3.92
CA MET A 268 10.78 3.91 -4.49
C MET A 268 10.72 4.01 -6.02
N GLN A 269 10.13 5.08 -6.55
CA GLN A 269 9.94 5.28 -7.99
C GLN A 269 11.27 5.20 -8.73
N TYR A 270 12.27 5.97 -8.30
CA TYR A 270 13.56 6.06 -8.99
C TYR A 270 14.53 4.95 -8.64
N GLY A 271 14.45 4.40 -7.42
CA GLY A 271 15.43 3.44 -6.93
C GLY A 271 15.02 1.97 -7.01
N GLN A 272 13.73 1.65 -7.10
CA GLN A 272 13.24 0.27 -7.05
C GLN A 272 12.45 -0.16 -8.29
N VAL A 273 11.53 0.68 -8.77
CA VAL A 273 10.59 0.25 -9.83
C VAL A 273 10.87 0.88 -11.18
N HIS A 274 11.50 2.07 -11.22
CA HIS A 274 11.83 2.91 -12.39
C HIS A 274 10.65 3.37 -13.25
N LYS A 275 9.69 2.49 -13.55
CA LYS A 275 8.52 2.75 -14.38
C LYS A 275 7.26 2.25 -13.67
N ILE A 276 6.32 3.15 -13.46
CA ILE A 276 4.99 2.86 -12.92
C ILE A 276 3.97 3.22 -13.99
N GLY A 277 3.19 2.23 -14.44
CA GLY A 277 2.07 2.47 -15.34
C GLY A 277 0.94 3.19 -14.63
N VAL A 278 0.30 4.15 -15.31
CA VAL A 278 -0.82 4.94 -14.76
C VAL A 278 -1.97 4.06 -14.25
N LEU A 279 -2.22 2.92 -14.91
CA LEU A 279 -3.24 1.95 -14.53
C LEU A 279 -3.06 1.43 -13.11
N TYR A 280 -1.82 1.26 -12.63
CA TYR A 280 -1.51 0.66 -11.32
C TYR A 280 -0.86 1.66 -10.35
N LEU A 281 -0.79 2.94 -10.70
CA LEU A 281 -0.14 3.98 -9.90
C LEU A 281 -0.71 4.06 -8.48
N SER A 282 -2.04 3.92 -8.35
CA SER A 282 -2.73 3.88 -7.05
C SER A 282 -2.16 2.82 -6.11
N ASN A 283 -1.81 1.65 -6.62
CA ASN A 283 -1.35 0.53 -5.80
C ASN A 283 0.05 0.80 -5.25
N TYR A 284 0.91 1.48 -6.02
CA TYR A 284 2.24 1.89 -5.55
C TYR A 284 2.19 3.08 -4.60
N ALA A 285 1.30 4.04 -4.85
CA ALA A 285 1.07 5.16 -3.92
C ALA A 285 0.63 4.63 -2.54
N ASN A 286 -0.35 3.72 -2.55
CA ASN A 286 -0.86 3.10 -1.33
C ASN A 286 0.19 2.22 -0.62
N GLU A 287 1.05 1.50 -1.34
CA GLU A 287 2.17 0.77 -0.72
C GLU A 287 3.04 1.69 0.14
N ILE A 288 3.37 2.89 -0.36
CA ILE A 288 4.22 3.83 0.36
C ILE A 288 3.48 4.42 1.56
N ALA A 289 2.18 4.72 1.42
CA ALA A 289 1.34 5.16 2.54
C ALA A 289 1.36 4.12 3.67
N TYR A 290 1.09 2.86 3.34
CA TYR A 290 1.14 1.75 4.30
C TYR A 290 2.50 1.65 5.00
N ARG A 291 3.60 1.67 4.23
CA ARG A 291 4.96 1.59 4.79
C ARG A 291 5.26 2.74 5.73
N GLU A 292 4.81 3.94 5.40
CA GLU A 292 4.99 5.11 6.25
C GLU A 292 4.18 4.97 7.54
N ASP A 293 2.91 4.58 7.48
CA ASP A 293 2.06 4.46 8.66
C ASP A 293 2.53 3.34 9.60
N THR A 294 3.08 2.24 9.05
CA THR A 294 3.61 1.14 9.86
C THR A 294 5.09 1.27 10.22
N ARG A 295 5.78 2.38 9.88
CA ARG A 295 7.25 2.51 10.00
C ARG A 295 7.81 2.36 11.42
N ARG A 296 6.97 2.46 12.44
CA ARG A 296 7.32 2.30 13.87
C ARG A 296 6.87 0.98 14.48
N MET A 297 6.27 0.10 13.68
CA MET A 297 5.96 -1.26 14.09
C MET A 297 7.21 -2.13 13.91
N ASN A 298 7.35 -3.16 14.75
CA ASN A 298 8.35 -4.19 14.50
C ASN A 298 7.99 -4.98 13.23
N ASN A 299 8.99 -5.53 12.56
CA ASN A 299 8.79 -6.20 11.27
C ASN A 299 7.91 -7.46 11.34
N ALA A 300 7.80 -8.14 12.49
CA ALA A 300 6.87 -9.25 12.65
C ALA A 300 5.41 -8.79 12.64
N ASN A 301 5.11 -7.68 13.29
CA ASN A 301 3.76 -7.11 13.31
C ASN A 301 3.35 -6.60 11.93
N ILE A 302 4.26 -5.96 11.19
CA ILE A 302 4.00 -5.55 9.80
C ILE A 302 3.74 -6.77 8.91
N SER A 303 4.59 -7.79 8.98
CA SER A 303 4.42 -9.02 8.18
C SER A 303 3.11 -9.73 8.49
N ARG A 304 2.74 -9.83 9.78
CA ARG A 304 1.46 -10.40 10.21
C ARG A 304 0.26 -9.59 9.68
N ASP A 305 0.32 -8.27 9.75
CA ASP A 305 -0.74 -7.38 9.26
C ASP A 305 -0.92 -7.49 7.74
N ILE A 306 0.18 -7.50 6.96
CA ILE A 306 0.14 -7.73 5.51
C ILE A 306 -0.50 -9.08 5.21
N LEU A 307 -0.07 -10.15 5.90
CA LEU A 307 -0.62 -11.48 5.68
C LEU A 307 -2.11 -11.53 6.04
N ARG A 308 -2.53 -10.91 7.15
CA ARG A 308 -3.95 -10.79 7.51
C ARG A 308 -4.74 -10.12 6.40
N LYS A 309 -4.32 -8.92 5.96
CA LYS A 309 -4.97 -8.19 4.86
C LYS A 309 -5.02 -9.01 3.56
N CYS A 310 -3.98 -9.78 3.24
CA CYS A 310 -3.98 -10.70 2.09
C CYS A 310 -5.02 -11.84 2.24
N LEU A 311 -5.24 -12.32 3.46
CA LEU A 311 -6.16 -13.42 3.75
C LEU A 311 -7.62 -12.96 3.88
N GLU A 312 -7.85 -11.70 4.22
CA GLU A 312 -9.16 -11.04 4.21
C GLU A 312 -9.56 -10.60 2.79
N ALA A 313 -8.58 -10.18 1.98
CA ALA A 313 -8.83 -9.76 0.60
C ALA A 313 -9.38 -10.94 -0.24
N PRO A 314 -10.47 -10.72 -1.01
CA PRO A 314 -11.04 -11.76 -1.84
C PRO A 314 -10.11 -12.11 -3.02
N ILE A 315 -10.54 -13.07 -3.83
CA ILE A 315 -9.86 -13.41 -5.08
C ILE A 315 -9.72 -12.14 -5.93
N SER A 316 -8.49 -11.82 -6.31
CA SER A 316 -8.17 -10.63 -7.11
C SER A 316 -8.87 -10.66 -8.47
N ASN A 317 -9.70 -9.67 -8.74
CA ASN A 317 -10.31 -9.48 -10.06
C ASN A 317 -9.33 -8.91 -11.09
N GLU A 318 -8.21 -8.32 -10.64
CA GLU A 318 -7.28 -7.61 -11.50
C GLU A 318 -6.04 -8.43 -11.87
N PHE A 319 -5.53 -9.24 -10.94
CA PHE A 319 -4.27 -9.96 -11.10
C PHE A 319 -4.43 -11.47 -11.29
N CYS A 320 -5.63 -12.01 -11.08
CA CYS A 320 -5.94 -13.37 -11.53
C CYS A 320 -6.05 -13.37 -13.06
N GLY A 321 -5.34 -14.27 -13.75
CA GLY A 321 -5.35 -14.27 -15.21
C GLY A 321 -4.53 -13.13 -15.87
N TYR A 322 -3.72 -12.39 -15.12
CA TYR A 322 -3.03 -11.19 -15.63
C TYR A 322 -2.22 -11.46 -16.90
N TRP A 323 -1.42 -12.52 -16.89
CA TRP A 323 -0.57 -12.88 -18.03
C TRP A 323 -1.33 -13.62 -19.15
N GLN A 324 -2.62 -13.88 -18.95
CA GLN A 324 -3.56 -14.42 -19.91
C GLN A 324 -4.41 -13.32 -20.57
N GLY A 325 -4.13 -12.04 -20.28
CA GLY A 325 -4.80 -10.89 -20.88
C GLY A 325 -5.78 -10.18 -19.95
N ASN A 326 -5.94 -10.61 -18.69
CA ASN A 326 -6.73 -9.85 -17.72
C ASN A 326 -5.94 -8.59 -17.26
N HIS A 327 -6.16 -7.49 -17.96
CA HIS A 327 -5.53 -6.22 -17.65
C HIS A 327 -6.58 -5.19 -17.25
N ARG A 328 -6.24 -4.37 -16.26
CA ARG A 328 -7.08 -3.24 -15.86
C ARG A 328 -7.30 -2.32 -17.08
N VAL A 329 -8.56 -2.02 -17.39
CA VAL A 329 -8.93 -1.21 -18.57
C VAL A 329 -8.95 0.30 -18.28
N ALA A 330 -9.09 0.69 -17.02
CA ALA A 330 -9.18 2.09 -16.61
C ALA A 330 -8.29 2.37 -15.40
N GLU A 331 -7.79 3.60 -15.31
CA GLU A 331 -7.03 4.05 -14.14
C GLU A 331 -7.95 4.23 -12.94
N ARG A 332 -7.42 4.02 -11.73
CA ARG A 332 -8.15 4.31 -10.50
C ARG A 332 -7.91 5.77 -10.10
N LEU A 333 -8.60 6.67 -10.80
CA LEU A 333 -8.66 8.08 -10.42
C LEU A 333 -9.61 8.24 -9.24
N GLY A 334 -9.22 9.04 -8.25
CA GLY A 334 -10.00 9.18 -7.03
C GLY A 334 -10.03 10.63 -6.57
N ALA A 335 -11.23 11.20 -6.56
CA ALA A 335 -11.64 12.32 -5.71
C ALA A 335 -12.91 11.90 -4.96
#